data_AF-A0A2N2RDV5-F1
#
_entry.id   AF-A0A2N2RDV5-F1
#
_cell.length_a   1.000
_cell.length_b   1.000
_cell.length_c   1.000
_cell.angle_alpha   90.00
_cell.angle_beta   90.00
_cell.angle_gamma   90.00
#
_symmetry.space_group_name_H-M   'P 1'
#
loop_
_entity.id
_entity.type
_entity.pdbx_description
1 polymer ?
#
loop_
_entity_poly.entity_id
_entity_poly.type
_entity_poly.pdbx_seq_one_letter_code
_entity_poly.pdbx_strand_id
1 'polypeptide(L)'
;MKYAESIDTHIQTDQRFRIFGLSAISNARGYVAMSNGNFDAALEILSHGRALSERANATFTLAYSTAKIGIILFAQGHLPEALVQFRSAMSDSRMLLAESVSKTCLACGLIMSLYEVNDMDSALEQFHQSREMIEEAGLHDYLIICYRAIARIHDQNGRPEEALKILEAVERRAYARQWPRVVELINWERVRRELIAGCLDRAETIANRMSETNIHDNDDWIRFSEEAEDSIIGRIRLSIHAGRYAQAIDSIQRPLRSASVHRRVFRQIKLHLLAALAWHGRGDDKQAQRSLYHAIELAAPGCYLRSFLDEGPTLIQLVQRNLRLQSAVPTSALNQQSLSFLKKVIEIAAVKSPEASYVVSEPNARTEWPLLPKSVPQPLTKKETKILSMLIAYMSNEQIADSLFVSRDTVKYHVKNIYGKLGVKNRLEAIRAAIGLGLGTN
;
A
#
# COMPACT_ATOMS: atom_id res chain seq x y z
N MET A 1 12.43 -0.89 24.16
CA MET A 1 12.44 0.57 23.95
C MET A 1 13.05 1.34 25.11
N LYS A 2 12.51 1.28 26.34
CA LYS A 2 13.05 2.01 27.51
C LYS A 2 14.57 1.87 27.73
N TYR A 3 15.13 0.68 27.52
CA TYR A 3 16.58 0.44 27.64
C TYR A 3 17.42 1.12 26.54
N ALA A 4 16.89 1.26 25.32
CA ALA A 4 17.59 1.95 24.23
C ALA A 4 17.59 3.47 24.45
N GLU A 5 16.53 4.00 25.07
CA GLU A 5 16.40 5.43 25.40
C GLU A 5 17.37 5.86 26.51
N SER A 6 17.77 4.96 27.41
CA SER A 6 18.73 5.26 28.48
C SER A 6 20.19 5.32 28.02
N ILE A 7 20.49 4.96 26.77
CA ILE A 7 21.87 4.95 26.25
C ILE A 7 22.17 6.29 25.58
N ASP A 8 23.18 7.00 26.10
CA ASP A 8 23.71 8.21 25.48
C ASP A 8 24.47 7.85 24.20
N THR A 9 23.93 8.28 23.06
CA THR A 9 24.49 8.08 21.72
C THR A 9 25.55 9.10 21.33
N HIS A 10 25.75 10.16 22.12
CA HIS A 10 26.74 11.22 21.86
C HIS A 10 28.10 10.99 22.53
N ILE A 11 28.26 9.87 23.25
CA ILE A 11 29.54 9.47 23.85
C ILE A 11 30.63 9.42 22.77
N GLN A 12 31.69 10.21 22.96
CA GLN A 12 32.88 10.16 22.13
C GLN A 12 33.68 8.88 22.46
N THR A 13 33.90 8.05 21.44
CA THR A 13 34.63 6.79 21.54
C THR A 13 35.31 6.47 20.21
N ASP A 14 36.51 5.91 20.27
CA ASP A 14 37.27 5.45 19.09
C ASP A 14 37.12 3.95 18.82
N GLN A 15 36.48 3.22 19.74
CA GLN A 15 36.21 1.79 19.55
C GLN A 15 35.15 1.57 18.46
N ARG A 16 35.59 1.07 17.29
CA ARG A 16 34.75 0.79 16.13
C ARG A 16 33.49 -0.03 16.45
N PHE A 17 33.61 -1.07 17.28
CA PHE A 17 32.46 -1.90 17.69
C PHE A 17 31.44 -1.10 18.51
N ARG A 18 31.91 -0.21 19.39
CA ARG A 18 31.04 0.67 20.18
C ARG A 18 30.33 1.69 19.29
N ILE A 19 31.02 2.27 18.31
CA ILE A 19 30.42 3.19 17.32
C ILE A 19 29.30 2.48 16.53
N PHE A 20 29.53 1.23 16.11
CA PHE A 20 28.48 0.39 15.50
C PHE A 20 27.28 0.16 16.42
N GLY A 21 27.51 -0.15 17.70
CA GLY A 21 26.42 -0.32 18.68
C GLY A 21 25.57 0.95 18.82
N LEU A 22 26.22 2.11 18.90
CA LEU A 22 25.53 3.41 18.98
C LEU A 22 24.74 3.71 17.70
N SER A 23 25.27 3.37 16.52
CA SER A 23 24.53 3.57 15.27
C SER A 23 23.28 2.67 15.17
N ALA A 24 23.37 1.41 15.62
CA ALA A 24 22.23 0.51 15.67
C ALA A 24 21.14 1.00 16.64
N ILE A 25 21.54 1.52 17.80
CA ILE A 25 20.62 2.11 18.78
C ILE A 25 19.94 3.36 18.20
N SER A 26 20.69 4.25 17.55
CA SER A 26 20.13 5.41 16.86
C SER A 26 19.10 4.99 15.81
N ASN A 27 19.36 3.95 15.03
CA ASN A 27 18.40 3.43 14.05
C ASN A 27 17.10 2.95 14.71
N ALA A 28 17.18 2.22 15.83
CA ALA A 28 16.00 1.76 16.55
C ALA A 28 15.20 2.93 17.15
N ARG A 29 15.88 3.90 17.79
CA ARG A 29 15.26 5.11 18.36
C ARG A 29 14.61 5.96 17.27
N GLY A 30 15.31 6.16 16.16
CA GLY A 30 14.81 6.91 15.01
C GLY A 30 13.59 6.26 14.38
N TYR A 31 13.56 4.93 14.25
CA TYR A 31 12.38 4.21 13.77
C TYR A 31 11.17 4.40 14.70
N VAL A 32 11.36 4.37 16.02
CA VAL A 32 10.24 4.62 16.95
C VAL A 32 9.77 6.07 16.92
N ALA A 33 10.68 7.04 16.86
CA ALA A 33 10.31 8.44 16.70
C ALA A 33 9.48 8.64 15.41
N MET A 34 9.91 8.03 14.30
CA MET A 34 9.19 8.04 13.03
C MET A 34 7.80 7.41 13.18
N SER A 35 7.69 6.27 13.84
CA SER A 35 6.40 5.57 14.05
C SER A 35 5.47 6.29 15.02
N ASN A 36 5.97 7.15 15.89
CA ASN A 36 5.15 8.03 16.72
C ASN A 36 4.80 9.36 16.01
N GLY A 37 5.19 9.54 14.74
CA GLY A 37 4.93 10.75 13.97
C GLY A 37 5.83 11.94 14.33
N ASN A 38 6.85 11.72 15.17
CA ASN A 38 7.85 12.73 15.54
C ASN A 38 8.95 12.76 14.48
N PHE A 39 8.60 13.16 13.26
CA PHE A 39 9.51 13.12 12.11
C PHE A 39 10.76 13.98 12.28
N ASP A 40 10.63 15.16 12.88
CA ASP A 40 11.78 16.06 13.11
C ASP A 40 12.83 15.39 14.03
N ALA A 41 12.39 14.80 15.15
CA ALA A 41 13.25 14.04 16.05
C ALA A 41 13.81 12.77 15.39
N ALA A 42 13.00 12.09 14.57
CA ALA A 42 13.43 10.91 13.85
C ALA A 42 14.57 11.25 12.86
N LEU A 43 14.44 12.35 12.10
CA LEU A 43 15.48 12.81 11.18
C LEU A 43 16.78 13.15 11.89
N GLU A 44 16.70 13.85 13.04
CA GLU A 44 17.88 14.17 13.85
C GLU A 44 18.60 12.90 14.33
N ILE A 45 17.87 11.98 14.96
CA ILE A 45 18.41 10.73 15.51
C ILE A 45 18.99 9.84 14.40
N LEU A 46 18.28 9.69 13.28
CA LEU A 46 18.74 8.87 12.15
C LEU A 46 19.95 9.49 11.45
N SER A 47 20.01 10.82 11.34
CA SER A 47 21.16 11.52 10.76
C SER A 47 22.41 11.33 11.62
N HIS A 48 22.26 11.38 12.95
CA HIS A 48 23.33 11.03 13.89
C HIS A 48 23.77 9.56 13.73
N GLY A 49 22.80 8.63 13.67
CA GLY A 49 23.07 7.21 13.41
C GLY A 49 23.78 6.94 12.09
N ARG A 50 23.46 7.71 11.05
CA ARG A 50 24.12 7.67 9.74
C ARG A 50 25.59 8.05 9.84
N ALA A 51 25.89 9.20 10.46
CA ALA A 51 27.27 9.67 10.66
C ALA A 51 28.12 8.69 11.48
N LEU A 52 27.53 8.06 12.50
CA LEU A 52 28.19 6.99 13.26
C LEU A 52 28.47 5.75 12.38
N SER A 53 27.51 5.36 11.54
CA SER A 53 27.66 4.21 10.64
C SER A 53 28.77 4.42 9.61
N GLU A 54 28.91 5.63 9.07
CA GLU A 54 30.00 5.99 8.16
C GLU A 54 31.36 5.85 8.83
N ARG A 55 31.52 6.41 10.04
CA ARG A 55 32.76 6.29 10.84
C ARG A 55 33.11 4.84 11.16
N ALA A 56 32.11 4.00 11.42
CA ALA A 56 32.31 2.58 11.73
C ALA A 56 32.51 1.70 10.47
N ASN A 57 32.36 2.25 9.25
CA ASN A 57 32.21 1.47 8.02
C ASN A 57 31.16 0.36 8.16
N ALA A 58 30.02 0.69 8.80
CA ALA A 58 28.92 -0.23 9.08
C ALA A 58 27.83 -0.10 8.00
N THR A 59 28.00 -0.83 6.91
CA THR A 59 27.20 -0.70 5.68
C THR A 59 25.73 -1.03 5.90
N PHE A 60 25.42 -2.04 6.71
CA PHE A 60 24.03 -2.41 7.05
C PHE A 60 23.27 -1.30 7.77
N THR A 61 23.85 -0.73 8.84
CA THR A 61 23.21 0.32 9.63
C THR A 61 23.16 1.64 8.88
N LEU A 62 24.16 1.90 8.03
CA LEU A 62 24.18 3.02 7.09
C LEU A 62 22.98 2.94 6.14
N ALA A 63 22.84 1.83 5.40
CA ALA A 63 21.73 1.63 4.47
C ALA A 63 20.35 1.71 5.17
N TYR A 64 20.23 1.17 6.38
CA TYR A 64 18.98 1.26 7.15
C TYR A 64 18.62 2.70 7.49
N SER A 65 19.56 3.49 8.04
CA SER A 65 19.33 4.89 8.39
C SER A 65 18.93 5.71 7.16
N THR A 66 19.63 5.50 6.04
CA THR A 66 19.33 6.13 4.75
C THR A 66 17.95 5.76 4.24
N ALA A 67 17.52 4.50 4.35
CA ALA A 67 16.19 4.10 3.93
C ALA A 67 15.08 4.75 4.78
N LYS A 68 15.29 4.86 6.10
CA LYS A 68 14.31 5.49 7.00
C LYS A 68 14.20 7.00 6.78
N ILE A 69 15.33 7.69 6.64
CA ILE A 69 15.34 9.12 6.29
C ILE A 69 14.60 9.34 4.96
N GLY A 70 14.84 8.51 3.93
CA GLY A 70 14.15 8.62 2.65
C GLY A 70 12.62 8.44 2.77
N ILE A 71 12.15 7.50 3.60
CA ILE A 71 10.71 7.33 3.87
C ILE A 71 10.13 8.54 4.59
N ILE A 72 10.85 9.13 5.54
CA ILE A 72 10.38 10.32 6.26
C ILE A 72 10.27 11.50 5.28
N LEU A 73 11.29 11.73 4.45
CA LEU A 73 11.27 12.75 3.41
C LEU A 73 10.06 12.57 2.47
N PHE A 74 9.82 11.33 2.02
CA PHE A 74 8.63 10.98 1.23
C PHE A 74 7.33 11.30 2.00
N ALA A 75 7.19 10.87 3.25
CA ALA A 75 5.97 11.13 4.02
C ALA A 75 5.72 12.63 4.26
N GLN A 76 6.79 13.44 4.36
CA GLN A 76 6.76 14.88 4.60
C GLN A 76 6.68 15.74 3.32
N GLY A 77 6.56 15.15 2.13
CA GLY A 77 6.38 15.92 0.89
C GLY A 77 7.68 16.19 0.12
N HIS A 78 8.84 15.81 0.64
CA HIS A 78 10.18 15.99 0.07
C HIS A 78 10.57 14.82 -0.85
N LEU A 79 9.70 14.52 -1.83
CA LEU A 79 9.87 13.39 -2.75
C LEU A 79 11.12 13.51 -3.66
N PRO A 80 11.47 14.69 -4.22
CA PRO A 80 12.71 14.87 -4.97
C PRO A 80 13.97 14.52 -4.15
N GLU A 81 14.03 14.98 -2.89
CA GLU A 81 15.12 14.70 -1.97
C GLU A 81 15.17 13.21 -1.61
N ALA A 82 14.01 12.59 -1.36
CA ALA A 82 13.91 11.15 -1.14
C ALA A 82 14.45 10.35 -2.33
N LEU A 83 14.06 10.73 -3.57
CA LEU A 83 14.54 10.09 -4.80
C LEU A 83 16.05 10.20 -4.96
N VAL A 84 16.62 11.39 -4.78
CA VAL A 84 18.08 11.60 -4.84
C VAL A 84 18.79 10.70 -3.83
N GLN A 85 18.26 10.64 -2.60
CA GLN A 85 18.84 9.81 -1.55
C GLN A 85 18.76 8.32 -1.86
N PHE A 86 17.60 7.82 -2.31
CA PHE A 86 17.45 6.41 -2.68
C PHE A 86 18.34 6.04 -3.88
N ARG A 87 18.37 6.87 -4.94
CA ARG A 87 19.22 6.63 -6.11
C ARG A 87 20.70 6.63 -5.73
N SER A 88 21.15 7.61 -4.95
CA SER A 88 22.53 7.70 -4.49
C SER A 88 22.93 6.47 -3.66
N ALA A 89 22.07 6.04 -2.75
CA ALA A 89 22.31 4.85 -1.92
C ALA A 89 22.34 3.55 -2.74
N MET A 90 21.48 3.42 -3.74
CA MET A 90 21.42 2.25 -4.63
C MET A 90 22.61 2.18 -5.60
N SER A 91 23.27 3.29 -5.87
CA SER A 91 24.49 3.36 -6.69
C SER A 91 25.79 3.26 -5.87
N ASP A 92 25.74 3.30 -4.53
CA ASP A 92 26.93 3.25 -3.67
C ASP A 92 27.41 1.80 -3.49
N SER A 93 28.57 1.48 -4.05
CA SER A 93 29.18 0.15 -3.97
C SER A 93 29.39 -0.34 -2.53
N ARG A 94 29.57 0.56 -1.57
CA ARG A 94 29.69 0.21 -0.14
C ARG A 94 28.37 -0.31 0.42
N MET A 95 27.24 0.17 -0.08
CA MET A 95 25.90 -0.25 0.33
C MET A 95 25.45 -1.55 -0.37
N LEU A 96 26.19 -1.99 -1.39
CA LEU A 96 25.87 -3.16 -2.22
C LEU A 96 26.58 -4.46 -1.82
N LEU A 97 27.37 -4.45 -0.73
CA LEU A 97 28.30 -5.54 -0.39
C LEU A 97 27.65 -6.88 0.02
N ALA A 98 26.34 -6.93 0.29
CA ALA A 98 25.56 -8.16 0.42
C ALA A 98 24.07 -7.92 0.17
N GLU A 99 23.36 -8.94 -0.31
CA GLU A 99 21.90 -8.97 -0.22
C GLU A 99 21.50 -8.83 1.25
N SER A 100 20.75 -7.79 1.55
CA SER A 100 20.44 -7.46 2.94
C SER A 100 19.09 -6.81 3.06
N VAL A 101 18.47 -7.02 4.23
CA VAL A 101 17.21 -6.40 4.62
C VAL A 101 17.24 -4.87 4.43
N SER A 102 18.38 -4.21 4.70
CA SER A 102 18.53 -2.76 4.49
C SER A 102 18.54 -2.36 3.02
N LYS A 103 19.14 -3.18 2.14
CA LYS A 103 19.10 -2.96 0.68
C LYS A 103 17.68 -3.14 0.14
N THR A 104 16.91 -4.11 0.66
CA THR A 104 15.48 -4.25 0.37
C THR A 104 14.71 -2.97 0.71
N CYS A 105 14.98 -2.37 1.87
CA CYS A 105 14.34 -1.12 2.27
C CYS A 105 14.60 0.02 1.28
N LEU A 106 15.84 0.15 0.81
CA LEU A 106 16.22 1.16 -0.18
C LEU A 106 15.54 0.92 -1.53
N ALA A 107 15.57 -0.33 -2.02
CA ALA A 107 14.95 -0.70 -3.29
C ALA A 107 13.44 -0.44 -3.29
N CYS A 108 12.72 -0.87 -2.24
CA CYS A 108 11.28 -0.63 -2.13
C CYS A 108 10.94 0.86 -1.97
N GLY A 109 11.75 1.63 -1.22
CA GLY A 109 11.60 3.08 -1.12
C GLY A 109 11.79 3.78 -2.47
N LEU A 110 12.78 3.34 -3.26
CA LEU A 110 13.01 3.82 -4.62
C LEU A 110 11.83 3.50 -5.53
N ILE A 111 11.36 2.25 -5.57
CA ILE A 111 10.23 1.81 -6.42
C ILE A 111 8.98 2.65 -6.15
N MET A 112 8.61 2.84 -4.89
CA MET A 112 7.45 3.66 -4.52
C MET A 112 7.63 5.13 -4.95
N SER A 113 8.83 5.67 -4.78
CA SER A 113 9.13 7.06 -5.15
C SER A 113 9.10 7.27 -6.66
N LEU A 114 9.66 6.34 -7.43
CA LEU A 114 9.64 6.33 -8.91
C LEU A 114 8.22 6.21 -9.43
N TYR A 115 7.44 5.30 -8.83
CA TYR A 115 6.03 5.16 -9.13
C TYR A 115 5.30 6.49 -8.96
N GLU A 116 5.47 7.16 -7.82
CA GLU A 116 4.73 8.37 -7.48
C GLU A 116 5.02 9.54 -8.44
N VAL A 117 6.26 9.67 -8.94
CA VAL A 117 6.63 10.65 -10.00
C VAL A 117 6.31 10.17 -11.43
N ASN A 118 5.62 9.04 -11.57
CA ASN A 118 5.20 8.42 -12.83
C ASN A 118 6.38 7.92 -13.71
N ASP A 119 7.53 7.62 -13.12
CA ASP A 119 8.68 6.94 -13.76
C ASP A 119 8.52 5.42 -13.65
N MET A 120 7.58 4.88 -14.43
CA MET A 120 7.11 3.50 -14.29
C MET A 120 8.12 2.46 -14.80
N ASP A 121 8.87 2.82 -15.84
CA ASP A 121 9.86 1.91 -16.43
C ASP A 121 11.02 1.67 -15.46
N SER A 122 11.56 2.74 -14.87
CA SER A 122 12.59 2.62 -13.83
C SER A 122 12.08 1.87 -12.60
N ALA A 123 10.81 2.07 -12.22
CA ALA A 123 10.21 1.36 -11.10
C ALA A 123 10.11 -0.16 -11.35
N LEU A 124 9.69 -0.56 -12.56
CA LEU A 124 9.64 -1.97 -12.97
C LEU A 124 11.03 -2.58 -13.05
N GLU A 125 11.99 -1.88 -13.66
CA GLU A 125 13.37 -2.33 -13.75
C GLU A 125 13.95 -2.60 -12.35
N GLN A 126 13.80 -1.63 -11.43
CA GLN A 126 14.26 -1.77 -10.06
C GLN A 126 13.58 -2.95 -9.34
N PHE A 127 12.29 -3.17 -9.57
CA PHE A 127 11.57 -4.32 -9.02
C PHE A 127 12.12 -5.64 -9.55
N HIS A 128 12.33 -5.76 -10.86
CA HIS A 128 12.87 -6.98 -11.46
C HIS A 128 14.26 -7.31 -10.91
N GLN A 129 15.13 -6.30 -10.75
CA GLN A 129 16.47 -6.47 -10.18
C GLN A 129 16.46 -6.86 -8.69
N SER A 130 15.41 -6.50 -7.94
CA SER A 130 15.38 -6.66 -6.48
C SER A 130 14.35 -7.68 -5.98
N ARG A 131 13.61 -8.32 -6.89
CA ARG A 131 12.41 -9.10 -6.55
C ARG A 131 12.68 -10.23 -5.57
N GLU A 132 13.72 -11.02 -5.82
CA GLU A 132 14.07 -12.17 -4.98
C GLU A 132 14.36 -11.71 -3.56
N MET A 133 15.25 -10.72 -3.40
CA MET A 133 15.58 -10.13 -2.10
C MET A 133 14.37 -9.50 -1.37
N ILE A 134 13.44 -8.89 -2.10
CA ILE A 134 12.20 -8.34 -1.51
C ILE A 134 11.32 -9.47 -0.97
N GLU A 135 11.17 -10.54 -1.74
CA GLU A 135 10.34 -11.69 -1.37
C GLU A 135 10.93 -12.47 -0.19
N GLU A 136 12.26 -12.55 -0.09
CA GLU A 136 12.96 -13.24 1.00
C GLU A 136 13.01 -12.44 2.30
N ALA A 137 13.27 -11.13 2.23
CA ALA A 137 13.40 -10.29 3.43
C ALA A 137 12.10 -10.21 4.25
N GLY A 138 10.94 -10.36 3.61
CA GLY A 138 9.65 -10.49 4.31
C GLY A 138 9.23 -9.27 5.13
N LEU A 139 9.78 -8.09 4.86
CA LEU A 139 9.42 -6.86 5.55
C LEU A 139 8.07 -6.33 5.08
N HIS A 140 7.03 -6.48 5.89
CA HIS A 140 5.63 -6.25 5.49
C HIS A 140 5.40 -4.88 4.85
N ASP A 141 5.79 -3.77 5.51
CA ASP A 141 5.50 -2.43 4.99
C ASP A 141 6.11 -2.22 3.59
N TYR A 142 7.35 -2.67 3.40
CA TYR A 142 8.08 -2.55 2.13
C TYR A 142 7.50 -3.46 1.06
N LEU A 143 7.14 -4.68 1.43
CA LEU A 143 6.48 -5.63 0.54
C LEU A 143 5.15 -5.05 0.02
N ILE A 144 4.35 -4.44 0.90
CA ILE A 144 3.06 -3.85 0.56
C ILE A 144 3.22 -2.69 -0.43
N ILE A 145 4.06 -1.68 -0.12
CA ILE A 145 4.20 -0.51 -1.01
C ILE A 145 4.73 -0.89 -2.38
N CYS A 146 5.64 -1.87 -2.43
CA CYS A 146 6.29 -2.31 -3.64
C CYS A 146 5.31 -3.08 -4.55
N TYR A 147 4.67 -4.12 -4.04
CA TYR A 147 3.73 -4.91 -4.83
C TYR A 147 2.51 -4.10 -5.27
N ARG A 148 2.07 -3.13 -4.45
CA ARG A 148 1.01 -2.19 -4.82
C ARG A 148 1.43 -1.32 -6.00
N ALA A 149 2.60 -0.69 -5.95
CA ALA A 149 3.12 0.12 -7.05
C ALA A 149 3.22 -0.70 -8.34
N ILE A 150 3.76 -1.91 -8.27
CA ILE A 150 3.95 -2.78 -9.45
C ILE A 150 2.61 -3.26 -10.02
N ALA A 151 1.65 -3.65 -9.17
CA ALA A 151 0.30 -4.00 -9.63
C ALA A 151 -0.34 -2.81 -10.37
N ARG A 152 -0.25 -1.60 -9.81
CA ARG A 152 -0.76 -0.39 -10.47
C ARG A 152 -0.05 -0.13 -11.79
N ILE A 153 1.27 -0.29 -11.88
CA ILE A 153 2.00 -0.14 -13.14
C ILE A 153 1.48 -1.09 -14.22
N HIS A 154 1.21 -2.35 -13.86
CA HIS A 154 0.62 -3.31 -14.80
C HIS A 154 -0.77 -2.90 -15.29
N ASP A 155 -1.66 -2.46 -14.39
CA ASP A 155 -2.97 -1.91 -14.78
C ASP A 155 -2.80 -0.70 -15.71
N GLN A 156 -1.87 0.20 -15.38
CA GLN A 156 -1.57 1.39 -16.16
C GLN A 156 -1.03 1.08 -17.57
N ASN A 157 -0.37 -0.06 -17.76
CA ASN A 157 0.16 -0.51 -19.05
C ASN A 157 -0.84 -1.42 -19.80
N GLY A 158 -2.12 -1.45 -19.41
CA GLY A 158 -3.14 -2.27 -20.06
C GLY A 158 -2.97 -3.78 -19.82
N ARG A 159 -2.31 -4.18 -18.72
CA ARG A 159 -2.03 -5.57 -18.36
C ARG A 159 -2.72 -5.95 -17.03
N PRO A 160 -4.06 -5.91 -16.95
CA PRO A 160 -4.79 -6.14 -15.70
C PRO A 160 -4.65 -7.56 -15.14
N GLU A 161 -4.39 -8.55 -16.02
CA GLU A 161 -4.09 -9.92 -15.61
C GLU A 161 -2.74 -10.03 -14.89
N GLU A 162 -1.72 -9.30 -15.34
CA GLU A 162 -0.42 -9.27 -14.67
C GLU A 162 -0.50 -8.56 -13.32
N ALA A 163 -1.25 -7.45 -13.24
CA ALA A 163 -1.52 -6.78 -11.98
C ALA A 163 -2.15 -7.74 -10.96
N LEU A 164 -3.10 -8.56 -11.41
CA LEU A 164 -3.70 -9.60 -10.57
C LEU A 164 -2.67 -10.65 -10.12
N LYS A 165 -1.85 -11.17 -11.03
CA LYS A 165 -0.80 -12.16 -10.69
C LYS A 165 0.17 -11.62 -9.64
N ILE A 166 0.53 -10.34 -9.72
CA ILE A 166 1.38 -9.67 -8.72
C ILE A 166 0.68 -9.66 -7.34
N LEU A 167 -0.57 -9.22 -7.26
CA LEU A 167 -1.33 -9.21 -6.00
C LEU A 167 -1.55 -10.62 -5.43
N GLU A 168 -1.84 -11.61 -6.26
CA GLU A 168 -2.00 -13.01 -5.85
C GLU A 168 -0.70 -13.65 -5.36
N ALA A 169 0.44 -13.27 -5.93
CA ALA A 169 1.74 -13.78 -5.52
C ALA A 169 2.08 -13.33 -4.09
N VAL A 170 1.91 -12.04 -3.77
CA VAL A 170 2.15 -11.53 -2.42
C VAL A 170 1.13 -12.07 -1.42
N GLU A 171 -0.14 -12.15 -1.82
CA GLU A 171 -1.21 -12.67 -0.98
C GLU A 171 -0.98 -14.15 -0.61
N ARG A 172 -0.62 -15.01 -1.57
CA ARG A 172 -0.28 -16.42 -1.29
C ARG A 172 0.86 -16.55 -0.27
N ARG A 173 1.89 -15.69 -0.36
CA ARG A 173 3.00 -15.68 0.60
C ARG A 173 2.55 -15.22 1.98
N ALA A 174 1.73 -14.16 2.02
CA ALA A 174 1.17 -13.64 3.25
C ALA A 174 0.31 -14.70 3.97
N TYR A 175 -0.50 -15.46 3.23
CA TYR A 175 -1.25 -16.59 3.80
C TYR A 175 -0.33 -17.70 4.32
N ALA A 176 0.66 -18.11 3.53
CA ALA A 176 1.57 -19.19 3.92
C ALA A 176 2.35 -18.86 5.21
N ARG A 177 2.58 -17.57 5.49
CA ARG A 177 3.34 -17.07 6.64
C ARG A 177 2.47 -16.40 7.71
N GLN A 178 1.14 -16.48 7.58
CA GLN A 178 0.18 -15.90 8.52
C GLN A 178 0.38 -14.38 8.75
N TRP A 179 0.42 -13.60 7.67
CA TRP A 179 0.57 -12.14 7.69
C TRP A 179 -0.76 -11.43 7.38
N PRO A 180 -1.71 -11.36 8.34
CA PRO A 180 -3.07 -10.86 8.08
C PRO A 180 -3.09 -9.39 7.62
N ARG A 181 -2.19 -8.55 8.16
CA ARG A 181 -2.06 -7.14 7.75
C ARG A 181 -1.71 -6.97 6.27
N VAL A 182 -0.82 -7.82 5.74
CA VAL A 182 -0.45 -7.79 4.32
C VAL A 182 -1.65 -8.20 3.48
N VAL A 183 -2.37 -9.25 3.88
CA VAL A 183 -3.58 -9.71 3.18
C VAL A 183 -4.63 -8.60 3.13
N GLU A 184 -4.88 -7.92 4.26
CA GLU A 184 -5.85 -6.83 4.33
C GLU A 184 -5.49 -5.67 3.38
N LEU A 185 -4.25 -5.17 3.44
CA LEU A 185 -3.82 -4.04 2.61
C LEU A 185 -3.77 -4.36 1.11
N ILE A 186 -3.54 -5.62 0.76
CA ILE A 186 -3.65 -6.10 -0.63
C ILE A 186 -5.11 -6.20 -1.08
N ASN A 187 -6.03 -6.58 -0.19
CA ASN A 187 -7.46 -6.58 -0.50
C ASN A 187 -8.03 -5.17 -0.65
N TRP A 188 -7.55 -4.18 0.11
CA TRP A 188 -7.91 -2.78 -0.12
C TRP A 188 -7.44 -2.26 -1.49
N GLU A 189 -6.30 -2.74 -2.00
CA GLU A 189 -5.90 -2.46 -3.38
C GLU A 189 -6.87 -3.10 -4.39
N ARG A 190 -7.36 -4.32 -4.14
CA ARG A 190 -8.40 -4.95 -4.99
C ARG A 190 -9.71 -4.16 -4.96
N VAL A 191 -10.15 -3.70 -3.79
CA VAL A 191 -11.33 -2.83 -3.66
C VAL A 191 -11.15 -1.59 -4.53
N ARG A 192 -10.02 -0.90 -4.43
CA ARG A 192 -9.73 0.27 -5.27
C ARG A 192 -9.81 -0.07 -6.76
N ARG A 193 -9.23 -1.19 -7.21
CA ARG A 193 -9.29 -1.60 -8.62
C ARG A 193 -10.73 -1.78 -9.10
N GLU A 194 -11.58 -2.45 -8.32
CA GLU A 194 -13.00 -2.60 -8.65
C GLU A 194 -13.75 -1.26 -8.67
N LEU A 195 -13.45 -0.35 -7.74
CA LEU A 195 -14.05 0.99 -7.71
C LEU A 195 -13.69 1.82 -8.94
N ILE A 196 -12.43 1.80 -9.36
CA ILE A 196 -11.97 2.49 -10.58
C ILE A 196 -12.58 1.85 -11.83
N ALA A 197 -12.83 0.54 -11.83
CA ALA A 197 -13.52 -0.17 -12.90
C ALA A 197 -15.06 0.02 -12.87
N GLY A 198 -15.61 0.80 -11.93
CA GLY A 198 -17.06 1.02 -11.78
C GLY A 198 -17.84 -0.18 -11.24
N CYS A 199 -17.15 -1.21 -10.73
CA CYS A 199 -17.73 -2.45 -10.23
C CYS A 199 -18.04 -2.36 -8.71
N LEU A 200 -18.97 -1.48 -8.32
CA LEU A 200 -19.28 -1.20 -6.91
C LEU A 200 -19.67 -2.46 -6.11
N ASP A 201 -20.55 -3.30 -6.65
CA ASP A 201 -21.02 -4.52 -5.96
C ASP A 201 -19.87 -5.46 -5.59
N ARG A 202 -18.86 -5.57 -6.47
CA ARG A 202 -17.67 -6.39 -6.23
C ARG A 202 -16.77 -5.75 -5.17
N ALA A 203 -16.60 -4.44 -5.24
CA ALA A 203 -15.85 -3.68 -4.25
C ALA A 203 -16.46 -3.84 -2.84
N GLU A 204 -17.79 -3.70 -2.72
CA GLU A 204 -18.51 -3.91 -1.46
C GLU A 204 -18.43 -5.36 -0.99
N THR A 205 -18.53 -6.34 -1.89
CA THR A 205 -18.36 -7.75 -1.56
C THR A 205 -16.99 -8.05 -0.95
N ILE A 206 -15.91 -7.49 -1.53
CA ILE A 206 -14.56 -7.66 -0.98
C ILE A 206 -14.45 -6.93 0.37
N ALA A 207 -14.93 -5.69 0.46
CA ALA A 207 -14.87 -4.88 1.67
C ALA A 207 -15.61 -5.49 2.86
N ASN A 208 -16.82 -6.02 2.64
CA ASN A 208 -17.65 -6.62 3.68
C ASN A 208 -17.08 -7.95 4.21
N ARG A 209 -16.22 -8.61 3.42
CA ARG A 209 -15.53 -9.85 3.82
C ARG A 209 -14.24 -9.60 4.59
N MET A 210 -13.66 -8.40 4.48
CA MET A 210 -12.56 -7.98 5.34
C MET A 210 -13.17 -7.68 6.72
N SER A 211 -12.94 -8.59 7.67
CA SER A 211 -13.39 -8.43 9.05
C SER A 211 -12.96 -7.08 9.63
N GLU A 212 -13.75 -6.53 10.56
CA GLU A 212 -13.28 -5.54 11.54
C GLU A 212 -12.29 -6.18 12.54
N THR A 213 -11.38 -7.02 12.03
CA THR A 213 -10.24 -7.48 12.80
C THR A 213 -9.43 -6.23 13.11
N ASN A 214 -9.50 -5.80 14.37
CA ASN A 214 -8.57 -4.86 14.98
C ASN A 214 -7.14 -5.43 14.85
N ILE A 215 -6.55 -5.32 13.66
CA ILE A 215 -5.13 -5.60 13.40
C ILE A 215 -4.28 -4.40 13.85
N HIS A 216 -4.92 -3.31 14.29
CA HIS A 216 -4.28 -2.16 14.89
C HIS A 216 -3.99 -2.46 16.37
N ASP A 217 -2.86 -3.13 16.64
CA ASP A 217 -2.33 -3.36 18.00
C ASP A 217 -2.03 -2.06 18.77
N ASN A 218 -1.97 -0.93 18.06
CA ASN A 218 -1.79 0.42 18.61
C ASN A 218 -2.26 1.46 17.58
N ASP A 219 -3.33 2.18 17.88
CA ASP A 219 -3.92 3.22 17.00
C ASP A 219 -2.98 4.40 16.74
N ASP A 220 -1.97 4.60 17.61
CA ASP A 220 -1.03 5.72 17.51
C ASP A 220 0.21 5.40 16.66
N TRP A 221 0.42 4.14 16.27
CA TRP A 221 1.62 3.74 15.51
C TRP A 221 1.45 3.99 14.00
N ILE A 222 2.21 4.97 13.48
CA ILE A 222 2.25 5.33 12.07
C ILE A 222 3.05 4.28 11.27
N ARG A 223 2.37 3.69 10.28
CA ARG A 223 2.92 2.72 9.32
C ARG A 223 2.95 3.37 7.95
N PHE A 224 4.13 3.45 7.34
CA PHE A 224 4.27 4.20 6.08
C PHE A 224 3.57 3.52 4.89
N SER A 225 3.34 2.20 4.96
CA SER A 225 2.56 1.47 3.94
C SER A 225 1.08 1.85 3.90
N GLU A 226 0.60 2.48 4.97
CA GLU A 226 -0.78 2.87 5.22
C GLU A 226 -1.02 4.36 4.97
N GLU A 227 0.01 5.15 4.63
CA GLU A 227 -0.13 6.61 4.43
C GLU A 227 -1.21 6.96 3.40
N ALA A 228 -1.17 6.32 2.23
CA ALA A 228 -2.12 6.58 1.14
C ALA A 228 -3.17 5.49 0.93
N GLU A 229 -2.97 4.28 1.47
CA GLU A 229 -3.94 3.19 1.32
C GLU A 229 -3.93 2.30 2.56
N ASP A 230 -4.97 2.47 3.36
CA ASP A 230 -5.33 1.67 4.52
C ASP A 230 -6.84 1.44 4.52
N SER A 231 -7.35 0.81 5.59
CA SER A 231 -8.78 0.57 5.74
C SER A 231 -9.61 1.85 5.81
N ILE A 232 -9.06 2.93 6.39
CA ILE A 232 -9.73 4.22 6.51
C ILE A 232 -9.91 4.85 5.13
N ILE A 233 -8.82 4.99 4.37
CA ILE A 233 -8.83 5.52 3.00
C ILE A 233 -9.71 4.66 2.09
N GLY A 234 -9.59 3.34 2.20
CA GLY A 234 -10.39 2.38 1.45
C GLY A 234 -11.90 2.55 1.68
N ARG A 235 -12.34 2.66 2.94
CA ARG A 235 -13.75 2.89 3.29
C ARG A 235 -14.26 4.26 2.88
N ILE A 236 -13.43 5.30 2.98
CA ILE A 236 -13.77 6.64 2.47
C ILE A 236 -14.00 6.57 0.96
N ARG A 237 -13.07 5.97 0.21
CA ARG A 237 -13.20 5.82 -1.24
C ARG A 237 -14.44 5.01 -1.62
N LEU A 238 -14.71 3.90 -0.94
CA LEU A 238 -15.91 3.11 -1.13
C LEU A 238 -17.18 3.94 -0.90
N SER A 239 -17.22 4.75 0.17
CA SER A 239 -18.36 5.62 0.48
C SER A 239 -18.60 6.67 -0.62
N ILE A 240 -17.54 7.24 -1.19
CA ILE A 240 -17.64 8.19 -2.31
C ILE A 240 -18.26 7.51 -3.53
N HIS A 241 -17.74 6.35 -3.95
CA HIS A 241 -18.25 5.62 -5.10
C HIS A 241 -19.68 5.08 -4.90
N ALA A 242 -20.07 4.81 -3.64
CA ALA A 242 -21.44 4.44 -3.28
C ALA A 242 -22.41 5.64 -3.17
N GLY A 243 -21.97 6.87 -3.48
CA GLY A 243 -22.79 8.07 -3.36
C GLY A 243 -23.03 8.55 -1.92
N ARG A 244 -22.37 7.95 -0.93
CA ARG A 244 -22.49 8.26 0.50
C ARG A 244 -21.55 9.41 0.88
N TYR A 245 -21.70 10.54 0.20
CA TYR A 245 -20.78 11.68 0.28
C TYR A 245 -20.69 12.31 1.68
N ALA A 246 -21.82 12.47 2.37
CA ALA A 246 -21.84 13.02 3.73
C ALA A 246 -21.03 12.16 4.71
N GLN A 247 -21.24 10.83 4.66
CA GLN A 247 -20.48 9.86 5.45
C GLN A 247 -18.97 9.94 5.14
N ALA A 248 -18.61 10.05 3.86
CA ALA A 248 -17.21 10.18 3.45
C ALA A 248 -16.57 11.46 4.02
N ILE A 249 -17.25 12.60 3.93
CA ILE A 249 -16.79 13.89 4.46
C ILE A 249 -16.56 13.80 5.97
N ASP A 250 -17.50 13.25 6.73
CA ASP A 250 -17.37 13.11 8.18
C ASP A 250 -16.20 12.19 8.55
N SER A 251 -16.03 11.10 7.81
CA SER A 251 -14.94 10.13 8.02
C SER A 251 -13.55 10.71 7.73
N ILE A 252 -13.44 11.75 6.90
CA ILE A 252 -12.15 12.39 6.55
C ILE A 252 -11.64 13.32 7.67
N GLN A 253 -12.52 13.94 8.45
CA GLN A 253 -12.15 15.04 9.35
C GLN A 253 -11.10 14.65 10.40
N ARG A 254 -11.28 13.50 11.08
CA ARG A 254 -10.35 13.04 12.12
C ARG A 254 -8.99 12.60 11.54
N PRO A 255 -8.94 11.72 10.51
CA PRO A 255 -7.67 11.35 9.86
C PRO A 255 -6.91 12.56 9.31
N LEU A 256 -7.60 13.55 8.74
CA LEU A 256 -6.95 14.73 8.18
C LEU A 256 -6.31 15.60 9.27
N ARG A 257 -7.05 15.88 10.36
CA ARG A 257 -6.49 16.60 11.51
C ARG A 257 -5.26 15.89 12.09
N SER A 258 -5.34 14.58 12.28
CA SER A 258 -4.20 13.78 12.77
C SER A 258 -2.99 13.85 11.82
N ALA A 259 -3.23 13.75 10.51
CA ALA A 259 -2.17 13.85 9.51
C ALA A 259 -1.52 15.24 9.48
N SER A 260 -2.30 16.31 9.65
CA SER A 260 -1.77 17.69 9.71
C SER A 260 -0.91 17.93 10.94
N VAL A 261 -1.32 17.44 12.12
CA VAL A 261 -0.54 17.58 13.37
C VAL A 261 0.85 16.97 13.23
N HIS A 262 0.95 15.79 12.63
CA HIS A 262 2.22 15.06 12.46
C HIS A 262 2.93 15.38 11.13
N ARG A 263 2.50 16.40 10.38
CA ARG A 263 3.05 16.77 9.06
C ARG A 263 3.17 15.59 8.09
N ARG A 264 2.18 14.68 8.10
CA ARG A 264 2.07 13.55 7.17
C ARG A 264 1.53 14.02 5.83
N VAL A 265 2.34 14.76 5.09
CA VAL A 265 1.97 15.44 3.83
C VAL A 265 1.39 14.45 2.82
N PHE A 266 2.01 13.28 2.64
CA PHE A 266 1.51 12.30 1.68
C PHE A 266 0.08 11.82 1.99
N ARG A 267 -0.24 11.56 3.27
CA ARG A 267 -1.60 11.24 3.72
C ARG A 267 -2.55 12.41 3.59
N GLN A 268 -2.10 13.64 3.86
CA GLN A 268 -2.91 14.85 3.68
C GLN A 268 -3.31 15.04 2.21
N ILE A 269 -2.38 14.84 1.26
CA ILE A 269 -2.68 14.88 -0.18
C ILE A 269 -3.85 13.92 -0.47
N LYS A 270 -3.74 12.65 -0.06
CA LYS A 270 -4.77 11.65 -0.33
C LYS A 270 -6.13 12.02 0.26
N LEU A 271 -6.16 12.46 1.52
CA LEU A 271 -7.40 12.84 2.22
C LEU A 271 -8.05 14.09 1.60
N HIS A 272 -7.26 15.08 1.16
CA HIS A 272 -7.79 16.26 0.47
C HIS A 272 -8.36 15.93 -0.91
N LEU A 273 -7.74 15.00 -1.65
CA LEU A 273 -8.28 14.53 -2.93
C LEU A 273 -9.62 13.82 -2.76
N LEU A 274 -9.73 12.92 -1.77
CA LEU A 274 -10.99 12.25 -1.45
C LEU A 274 -12.04 13.23 -0.94
N ALA A 275 -11.65 14.24 -0.16
CA ALA A 275 -12.55 15.32 0.25
C ALA A 275 -13.08 16.11 -0.96
N ALA A 276 -12.21 16.44 -1.93
CA ALA A 276 -12.61 17.13 -3.14
C ALA A 276 -13.64 16.34 -3.94
N LEU A 277 -13.43 15.02 -4.10
CA LEU A 277 -14.38 14.11 -4.74
C LEU A 277 -15.71 14.03 -3.98
N ALA A 278 -15.68 13.90 -2.65
CA ALA A 278 -16.88 13.81 -1.83
C ALA A 278 -17.70 15.11 -1.87
N TRP A 279 -17.06 16.27 -1.75
CA TRP A 279 -17.74 17.57 -1.84
C TRP A 279 -18.34 17.80 -3.23
N HIS A 280 -17.61 17.42 -4.29
CA HIS A 280 -18.12 17.52 -5.65
C HIS A 280 -19.35 16.62 -5.86
N GLY A 281 -19.29 15.36 -5.41
CA GLY A 281 -20.43 14.45 -5.46
C GLY A 281 -21.65 14.95 -4.69
N ARG A 282 -21.44 15.69 -3.60
CA ARG A 282 -22.49 16.37 -2.84
C ARG A 282 -23.03 17.65 -3.52
N GLY A 283 -22.37 18.15 -4.56
CA GLY A 283 -22.73 19.38 -5.26
C GLY A 283 -22.16 20.66 -4.64
N ASP A 284 -21.28 20.57 -3.64
CA ASP A 284 -20.59 21.73 -3.05
C ASP A 284 -19.26 22.00 -3.77
N ASP A 285 -19.36 22.63 -4.95
CA ASP A 285 -18.20 22.94 -5.77
C ASP A 285 -17.20 23.87 -5.07
N LYS A 286 -17.66 24.73 -4.15
CA LYS A 286 -16.76 25.65 -3.42
C LYS A 286 -15.83 24.86 -2.49
N GLN A 287 -16.39 23.94 -1.71
CA GLN A 287 -15.59 23.10 -0.82
C GLN A 287 -14.76 22.06 -1.58
N ALA A 288 -15.27 21.58 -2.72
CA ALA A 288 -14.50 20.71 -3.62
C ALA A 288 -13.24 21.42 -4.13
N GLN A 289 -13.39 22.65 -4.64
CA GLN A 289 -12.27 23.46 -5.11
C GLN A 289 -11.28 23.80 -4.00
N ARG A 290 -11.77 24.13 -2.79
CA ARG A 290 -10.90 24.40 -1.63
C ARG A 290 -10.10 23.16 -1.22
N SER A 291 -10.73 22.00 -1.18
CA SER A 291 -10.05 20.74 -0.85
C SER A 291 -9.01 20.38 -1.91
N LEU A 292 -9.36 20.54 -3.19
CA LEU A 292 -8.43 20.32 -4.30
C LEU A 292 -7.24 21.28 -4.25
N TYR A 293 -7.46 22.56 -3.93
CA TYR A 293 -6.39 23.54 -3.76
C TYR A 293 -5.35 23.09 -2.73
N HIS A 294 -5.79 22.67 -1.54
CA HIS A 294 -4.87 22.15 -0.51
C HIS A 294 -4.11 20.90 -0.97
N ALA A 295 -4.76 19.98 -1.69
CA ALA A 295 -4.07 18.83 -2.27
C ALA A 295 -2.97 19.26 -3.25
N ILE A 296 -3.22 20.28 -4.08
CA ILE A 296 -2.27 20.80 -5.06
C ILE A 296 -1.08 21.48 -4.37
N GLU A 297 -1.34 22.34 -3.38
CA GLU A 297 -0.27 23.01 -2.63
C GLU A 297 0.71 22.03 -1.98
N LEU A 298 0.17 20.92 -1.44
CA LEU A 298 0.97 19.89 -0.81
C LEU A 298 1.70 18.99 -1.83
N ALA A 299 1.07 18.70 -2.97
CA ALA A 299 1.58 17.74 -3.94
C ALA A 299 2.55 18.35 -4.96
N ALA A 300 2.36 19.60 -5.36
CA ALA A 300 3.13 20.23 -6.43
C ALA A 300 4.62 20.37 -6.11
N PRO A 301 5.05 20.74 -4.88
CA PRO A 301 6.47 20.80 -4.53
C PRO A 301 7.19 19.47 -4.70
N GLY A 302 6.53 18.37 -4.31
CA GLY A 302 7.08 17.02 -4.40
C GLY A 302 6.80 16.30 -5.72
N CYS A 303 5.95 16.84 -6.59
CA CYS A 303 5.51 16.20 -7.84
C CYS A 303 4.80 14.83 -7.63
N TYR A 304 3.86 14.77 -6.67
CA TYR A 304 3.05 13.57 -6.38
C TYR A 304 1.98 13.30 -7.47
N LEU A 305 2.41 12.86 -8.64
CA LEU A 305 1.56 12.71 -9.82
C LEU A 305 0.56 11.55 -9.68
N ARG A 306 1.03 10.40 -9.19
CA ARG A 306 0.16 9.21 -9.09
C ARG A 306 -0.94 9.40 -8.07
N SER A 307 -0.71 10.14 -7.01
CA SER A 307 -1.76 10.50 -6.05
C SER A 307 -3.02 11.06 -6.70
N PHE A 308 -2.88 11.82 -7.79
CA PHE A 308 -3.99 12.39 -8.57
C PHE A 308 -4.48 11.44 -9.66
N LEU A 309 -3.56 10.90 -10.47
CA LEU A 309 -3.91 10.05 -11.62
C LEU A 309 -4.64 8.76 -11.22
N ASP A 310 -4.42 8.32 -9.99
CA ASP A 310 -4.95 7.08 -9.46
C ASP A 310 -6.41 7.10 -9.00
N GLU A 311 -6.96 8.27 -8.68
CA GLU A 311 -8.34 8.37 -8.19
C GLU A 311 -9.38 8.35 -9.32
N GLY A 312 -8.92 8.27 -10.57
CA GLY A 312 -9.78 8.04 -11.73
C GLY A 312 -10.34 9.31 -12.39
N PRO A 313 -11.24 9.13 -13.37
CA PRO A 313 -11.62 10.17 -14.32
C PRO A 313 -12.32 11.37 -13.68
N THR A 314 -13.13 11.16 -12.63
CA THR A 314 -13.83 12.24 -11.94
C THR A 314 -12.87 13.25 -11.33
N LEU A 315 -11.76 12.78 -10.72
CA LEU A 315 -10.76 13.70 -10.18
C LEU A 315 -10.04 14.46 -11.29
N ILE A 316 -9.72 13.80 -12.41
CA ILE A 316 -9.08 14.45 -13.56
C ILE A 316 -9.98 15.55 -14.13
N GLN A 317 -11.29 15.34 -14.22
CA GLN A 317 -12.24 16.36 -14.64
C GLN A 317 -12.25 17.56 -13.68
N LEU A 318 -12.20 17.32 -12.36
CA LEU A 318 -12.08 18.39 -11.37
C LEU A 318 -10.79 19.19 -11.52
N VAL A 319 -9.66 18.52 -11.77
CA VAL A 319 -8.36 19.15 -12.04
C VAL A 319 -8.43 20.00 -13.32
N GLN A 320 -8.99 19.48 -14.40
CA GLN A 320 -9.18 20.22 -15.65
C GLN A 320 -10.07 21.46 -15.46
N ARG A 321 -11.16 21.33 -14.71
CA ARG A 321 -12.05 22.46 -14.37
C ARG A 321 -11.31 23.51 -13.54
N ASN A 322 -10.56 23.10 -12.52
CA ASN A 322 -9.75 24.02 -11.72
C ASN A 322 -8.74 24.78 -12.59
N LEU A 323 -7.99 24.09 -13.45
CA LEU A 323 -7.00 24.75 -14.32
C LEU A 323 -7.64 25.76 -15.28
N ARG A 324 -8.82 25.45 -15.83
CA ARG A 324 -9.59 26.41 -16.65
C ARG A 324 -10.01 27.63 -15.85
N LEU A 325 -10.50 27.45 -14.62
CA LEU A 325 -10.87 28.56 -13.74
C LEU A 325 -9.67 29.44 -13.39
N GLN A 326 -8.50 28.86 -13.11
CA GLN A 326 -7.27 29.63 -12.83
C GLN A 326 -6.78 30.40 -14.07
N SER A 327 -7.05 29.89 -15.27
CA SER A 327 -6.67 30.53 -16.53
C SER A 327 -7.63 31.65 -16.94
N ALA A 328 -8.85 31.67 -16.39
CA ALA A 328 -9.88 32.66 -16.69
C ALA A 328 -9.76 33.94 -15.84
N VAL A 329 -8.96 33.92 -14.77
CA VAL A 329 -8.76 35.07 -13.88
C VAL A 329 -7.40 35.75 -14.14
N PRO A 330 -7.30 37.10 -14.00
CA PRO A 330 -6.04 37.81 -14.23
C PRO A 330 -4.91 37.41 -13.28
N THR A 331 -5.26 36.99 -12.06
CA THR A 331 -4.32 36.53 -11.05
C THR A 331 -4.78 35.18 -10.52
N SER A 332 -4.06 34.14 -10.90
CA SER A 332 -4.27 32.77 -10.42
C SER A 332 -3.98 32.69 -8.91
N ALA A 333 -4.82 31.94 -8.18
CA ALA A 333 -4.57 31.60 -6.79
C ALA A 333 -3.45 30.54 -6.64
N LEU A 334 -3.15 29.81 -7.72
CA LEU A 334 -2.05 28.86 -7.79
C LEU A 334 -0.79 29.54 -8.32
N ASN A 335 0.35 29.19 -7.71
CA ASN A 335 1.67 29.59 -8.21
C ASN A 335 2.05 28.84 -9.50
N GLN A 336 3.12 29.28 -10.16
CA GLN A 336 3.57 28.69 -11.44
C GLN A 336 3.95 27.20 -11.32
N GLN A 337 4.54 26.78 -10.20
CA GLN A 337 4.89 25.38 -9.96
C GLN A 337 3.64 24.49 -9.91
N SER A 338 2.61 24.92 -9.20
CA SER A 338 1.33 24.23 -9.11
C SER A 338 0.62 24.14 -10.46
N LEU A 339 0.64 25.22 -11.24
CA LEU A 339 0.08 25.22 -12.60
C LEU A 339 0.83 24.27 -13.53
N SER A 340 2.17 24.22 -13.45
CA SER A 340 2.99 23.28 -14.20
C SER A 340 2.69 21.82 -13.81
N PHE A 341 2.59 21.55 -12.51
CA PHE A 341 2.19 20.25 -11.97
C PHE A 341 0.83 19.80 -12.51
N LEU A 342 -0.19 20.67 -12.45
CA LEU A 342 -1.53 20.34 -12.98
C LEU A 342 -1.53 20.06 -14.48
N LYS A 343 -0.77 20.85 -15.27
CA LYS A 343 -0.61 20.60 -16.71
C LYS A 343 -0.02 19.21 -16.96
N LYS A 344 1.01 18.81 -16.19
CA LYS A 344 1.62 17.47 -16.28
C LYS A 344 0.63 16.36 -15.90
N VAL A 345 -0.19 16.54 -14.86
CA VAL A 345 -1.26 15.58 -14.50
C VAL A 345 -2.24 15.40 -15.66
N ILE A 346 -2.70 16.51 -16.27
CA ILE A 346 -3.66 16.46 -17.39
C ILE A 346 -3.04 15.82 -18.63
N GLU A 347 -1.80 16.16 -18.96
CA GLU A 347 -1.07 15.60 -20.10
C GLU A 347 -0.95 14.08 -19.98
N ILE A 348 -0.51 13.58 -18.82
CA ILE A 348 -0.39 12.13 -18.56
C ILE A 348 -1.76 11.44 -18.64
N ALA A 349 -2.82 12.07 -18.12
CA ALA A 349 -4.17 11.53 -18.20
C ALA A 349 -4.71 11.49 -19.64
N ALA A 350 -4.34 12.46 -20.48
CA ALA A 350 -4.79 12.56 -21.88
C ALA A 350 -4.14 11.51 -22.79
N VAL A 351 -2.85 11.19 -22.58
CA VAL A 351 -2.13 10.15 -23.35
C VAL A 351 -2.79 8.77 -23.23
N LYS A 352 -3.56 8.53 -22.17
CA LYS A 352 -4.34 7.29 -21.99
C LYS A 352 -5.75 7.33 -22.59
N SER A 353 -6.15 8.46 -23.16
CA SER A 353 -7.47 8.70 -23.75
C SER A 353 -7.47 8.88 -25.29
N PRO A 354 -6.64 8.22 -26.12
CA PRO A 354 -6.92 8.15 -27.55
C PRO A 354 -7.94 7.02 -27.75
N GLU A 355 -9.21 7.38 -27.94
CA GLU A 355 -10.27 6.42 -28.28
C GLU A 355 -10.33 5.21 -27.32
N ALA A 356 -10.56 5.49 -26.04
CA ALA A 356 -11.26 4.52 -25.20
C ALA A 356 -12.68 4.38 -25.78
N SER A 357 -12.77 3.57 -26.83
CA SER A 357 -13.91 2.73 -27.12
C SER A 357 -14.12 1.85 -25.88
N TYR A 358 -14.67 2.46 -24.83
CA TYR A 358 -15.78 1.87 -24.13
C TYR A 358 -16.88 1.71 -25.17
N VAL A 359 -16.70 0.71 -26.05
CA VAL A 359 -17.86 0.01 -26.57
C VAL A 359 -18.59 -0.39 -25.30
N VAL A 360 -19.74 0.23 -25.10
CA VAL A 360 -20.82 -0.38 -24.34
C VAL A 360 -21.12 -1.67 -25.09
N SER A 361 -20.28 -2.69 -24.89
CA SER A 361 -20.62 -4.04 -25.30
C SER A 361 -21.75 -4.41 -24.37
N GLU A 362 -22.89 -4.74 -24.99
CA GLU A 362 -24.02 -5.36 -24.33
C GLU A 362 -23.58 -6.46 -23.34
N PRO A 363 -24.40 -6.81 -22.34
CA PRO A 363 -24.00 -7.51 -21.10
C PRO A 363 -23.53 -8.97 -21.24
N ASN A 364 -23.12 -9.40 -22.43
CA ASN A 364 -22.77 -10.79 -22.76
C ASN A 364 -21.38 -10.90 -23.40
N ALA A 365 -20.34 -10.61 -22.63
CA ALA A 365 -19.02 -11.21 -22.83
C ALA A 365 -18.34 -11.34 -21.48
N ARG A 366 -18.82 -12.31 -20.69
CA ARG A 366 -18.20 -12.75 -19.45
C ARG A 366 -16.80 -13.27 -19.75
N THR A 367 -15.77 -12.45 -19.57
CA THR A 367 -14.48 -12.99 -19.13
C THR A 367 -14.66 -13.34 -17.66
N GLU A 368 -15.06 -14.59 -17.44
CA GLU A 368 -15.14 -15.18 -16.12
C GLU A 368 -13.75 -15.11 -15.48
N TRP A 369 -13.57 -14.18 -14.55
CA TRP A 369 -12.74 -14.45 -13.38
C TRP A 369 -13.09 -15.85 -12.88
N PRO A 370 -12.16 -16.75 -12.52
CA PRO A 370 -12.50 -18.11 -12.12
C PRO A 370 -13.63 -18.04 -11.11
N LEU A 371 -14.84 -18.38 -11.59
CA LEU A 371 -16.06 -18.17 -10.83
C LEU A 371 -15.87 -18.99 -9.57
N LEU A 372 -15.97 -18.35 -8.41
CA LEU A 372 -16.21 -19.11 -7.19
C LEU A 372 -17.42 -20.00 -7.48
N PRO A 373 -17.34 -21.32 -7.27
CA PRO A 373 -18.40 -22.24 -7.66
C PRO A 373 -19.71 -21.73 -7.05
N LYS A 374 -20.78 -21.62 -7.86
CA LYS A 374 -22.10 -21.17 -7.37
C LYS A 374 -22.83 -22.25 -6.54
N SER A 375 -22.35 -23.48 -6.61
CA SER A 375 -22.76 -24.61 -5.78
C SER A 375 -21.65 -25.66 -5.77
N VAL A 376 -21.64 -26.57 -4.79
CA VAL A 376 -20.71 -27.72 -4.77
C VAL A 376 -21.31 -28.84 -5.62
N PRO A 377 -20.63 -29.31 -6.69
CA PRO A 377 -21.10 -30.43 -7.52
C PRO A 377 -21.42 -31.70 -6.73
N GLN A 378 -20.74 -31.89 -5.59
CA GLN A 378 -20.99 -32.99 -4.66
C GLN A 378 -21.01 -32.47 -3.22
N PRO A 379 -22.04 -32.81 -2.42
CA PRO A 379 -22.10 -32.38 -1.03
C PRO A 379 -20.89 -32.88 -0.24
N LEU A 380 -20.32 -32.00 0.59
CA LEU A 380 -19.27 -32.36 1.53
C LEU A 380 -19.83 -33.28 2.62
N THR A 381 -19.05 -34.29 3.00
CA THR A 381 -19.39 -35.14 4.14
C THR A 381 -19.22 -34.37 5.45
N LYS A 382 -19.88 -34.81 6.54
CA LYS A 382 -19.74 -34.18 7.87
C LYS A 382 -18.28 -33.98 8.31
N LYS A 383 -17.42 -34.96 8.00
CA LYS A 383 -15.99 -34.92 8.33
C LYS A 383 -15.24 -33.91 7.47
N GLU A 384 -15.55 -33.84 6.17
CA GLU A 384 -14.99 -32.83 5.26
C GLU A 384 -15.46 -31.41 5.62
N THR A 385 -16.73 -31.22 6.02
CA THR A 385 -17.23 -29.92 6.49
C THR A 385 -16.53 -29.46 7.76
N LYS A 386 -16.29 -30.36 8.71
CA LYS A 386 -15.54 -30.05 9.94
C LYS A 386 -14.06 -29.77 9.67
N ILE A 387 -13.44 -30.49 8.74
CA ILE A 387 -12.09 -30.18 8.30
C ILE A 387 -12.08 -28.83 7.59
N LEU A 388 -13.06 -28.55 6.74
CA LEU A 388 -13.19 -27.28 6.02
C LEU A 388 -13.40 -26.09 6.97
N SER A 389 -14.17 -26.24 8.05
CA SER A 389 -14.31 -25.19 9.07
C SER A 389 -12.97 -24.91 9.78
N MET A 390 -12.20 -25.95 10.09
CA MET A 390 -10.84 -25.79 10.62
C MET A 390 -9.86 -25.21 9.58
N LEU A 391 -10.07 -25.48 8.29
CA LEU A 391 -9.30 -24.85 7.21
C LEU A 391 -9.60 -23.34 7.14
N ILE A 392 -10.88 -22.96 7.28
CA ILE A 392 -11.36 -21.57 7.34
C ILE A 392 -10.82 -20.86 8.59
N ALA A 393 -10.74 -21.56 9.72
CA ALA A 393 -10.08 -21.09 10.95
C ALA A 393 -8.53 -21.10 10.86
N TYR A 394 -7.97 -21.25 9.66
CA TYR A 394 -6.54 -21.19 9.37
C TYR A 394 -5.66 -22.24 10.08
N MET A 395 -6.22 -23.35 10.56
CA MET A 395 -5.46 -24.42 11.23
C MET A 395 -4.59 -25.22 10.24
N SER A 396 -3.34 -25.53 10.61
CA SER A 396 -2.46 -26.38 9.80
C SER A 396 -2.97 -27.82 9.73
N ASN A 397 -2.53 -28.61 8.74
CA ASN A 397 -2.93 -30.03 8.65
C ASN A 397 -2.48 -30.86 9.86
N GLU A 398 -1.45 -30.41 10.57
CA GLU A 398 -0.96 -31.01 11.81
C GLU A 398 -1.89 -30.65 12.98
N GLN A 399 -2.24 -29.37 13.13
CA GLN A 399 -3.21 -28.92 14.15
C GLN A 399 -4.61 -29.54 13.94
N ILE A 400 -5.02 -29.75 12.68
CA ILE A 400 -6.29 -30.44 12.35
C ILE A 400 -6.19 -31.93 12.69
N ALA A 401 -5.03 -32.55 12.46
CA ALA A 401 -4.80 -33.95 12.78
C ALA A 401 -4.89 -34.18 14.30
N ASP A 402 -4.25 -33.29 15.07
CA ASP A 402 -4.29 -33.30 16.54
C ASP A 402 -5.71 -33.04 17.06
N SER A 403 -6.40 -32.02 16.53
CA SER A 403 -7.77 -31.66 16.94
C SER A 403 -8.81 -32.75 16.63
N LEU A 404 -8.57 -33.56 15.60
CA LEU A 404 -9.45 -34.66 15.20
C LEU A 404 -8.96 -36.05 15.66
N PHE A 405 -7.84 -36.14 16.36
CA PHE A 405 -7.18 -37.39 16.77
C PHE A 405 -6.97 -38.36 15.59
N VAL A 406 -6.45 -37.89 14.47
CA VAL A 406 -6.15 -38.69 13.27
C VAL A 406 -4.74 -38.41 12.75
N SER A 407 -4.22 -39.22 11.82
CA SER A 407 -2.91 -38.95 11.21
C SER A 407 -2.93 -37.75 10.25
N ARG A 408 -1.80 -37.05 10.12
CA ARG A 408 -1.61 -35.96 9.15
C ARG A 408 -1.95 -36.36 7.71
N ASP A 409 -1.67 -37.59 7.32
CA ASP A 409 -1.97 -38.08 5.96
C ASP A 409 -3.46 -38.34 5.75
N THR A 410 -4.20 -38.69 6.81
CA THR A 410 -5.67 -38.76 6.78
C THR A 410 -6.27 -37.37 6.53
N VAL A 411 -5.71 -36.33 7.16
CA VAL A 411 -6.13 -34.94 6.91
C VAL A 411 -5.81 -34.52 5.47
N LYS A 412 -4.60 -34.80 4.96
CA LYS A 412 -4.23 -34.49 3.57
C LYS A 412 -5.18 -35.15 2.56
N TYR A 413 -5.57 -36.40 2.81
CA TYR A 413 -6.53 -37.12 1.98
C TYR A 413 -7.89 -36.40 1.94
N HIS A 414 -8.44 -36.03 3.10
CA HIS A 414 -9.70 -35.29 3.17
C HIS A 414 -9.60 -33.89 2.53
N VAL A 415 -8.48 -33.18 2.72
CA VAL A 415 -8.22 -31.88 2.07
C VAL A 415 -8.19 -32.01 0.55
N LYS A 416 -7.55 -33.06 0.02
CA LYS A 416 -7.54 -33.34 -1.43
C LYS A 416 -8.95 -33.63 -1.97
N ASN A 417 -9.76 -34.37 -1.22
CA ASN A 417 -11.16 -34.63 -1.60
C ASN A 417 -12.01 -33.36 -1.56
N ILE A 418 -11.83 -32.51 -0.54
CA ILE A 418 -12.45 -31.19 -0.46
C ILE A 418 -12.09 -30.37 -1.70
N TYR A 419 -10.82 -30.37 -2.13
CA TYR A 419 -10.39 -29.63 -3.32
C TYR A 419 -11.08 -30.14 -4.58
N GLY A 420 -11.10 -31.47 -4.76
CA GLY A 420 -11.79 -32.11 -5.88
C GLY A 420 -13.29 -31.77 -5.92
N LYS A 421 -13.95 -31.78 -4.76
CA LYS A 421 -15.38 -31.46 -4.65
C LYS A 421 -15.68 -29.97 -4.85
N LEU A 422 -14.79 -29.08 -4.42
CA LEU A 422 -14.93 -27.63 -4.62
C LEU A 422 -14.44 -27.15 -6.00
N GLY A 423 -13.81 -28.01 -6.80
CA GLY A 423 -13.25 -27.64 -8.10
C GLY A 423 -12.05 -26.70 -8.01
N VAL A 424 -11.32 -26.75 -6.90
CA VAL A 424 -10.23 -25.83 -6.56
C VAL A 424 -8.90 -26.57 -6.52
N LYS A 425 -7.79 -25.85 -6.72
CA LYS A 425 -6.45 -26.43 -6.84
C LYS A 425 -5.61 -26.29 -5.59
N ASN A 426 -5.96 -25.37 -4.70
CA ASN A 426 -5.17 -25.09 -3.51
C ASN A 426 -6.01 -24.67 -2.31
N ARG A 427 -5.36 -24.64 -1.15
CA ARG A 427 -5.97 -24.34 0.15
C ARG A 427 -6.70 -23.02 0.17
N LEU A 428 -6.09 -22.01 -0.45
CA LEU A 428 -6.64 -20.67 -0.46
C LEU A 428 -7.88 -20.58 -1.33
N GLU A 429 -7.87 -21.21 -2.51
CA GLU A 429 -9.06 -21.35 -3.35
C GLU A 429 -10.16 -22.14 -2.64
N ALA A 430 -9.84 -23.21 -1.90
CA ALA A 430 -10.82 -23.96 -1.12
C ALA A 430 -11.45 -23.15 0.01
N ILE A 431 -10.63 -22.38 0.74
CA ILE A 431 -11.10 -21.46 1.78
C ILE A 431 -11.98 -20.37 1.14
N ARG A 432 -11.54 -19.76 0.04
CA ARG A 432 -12.32 -18.73 -0.68
C ARG A 432 -13.63 -19.29 -1.25
N ALA A 433 -13.62 -20.49 -1.81
CA ALA A 433 -14.81 -21.16 -2.34
C ALA A 433 -15.79 -21.50 -1.21
N ALA A 434 -15.28 -22.01 -0.08
CA ALA A 434 -16.10 -22.29 1.10
C ALA A 434 -16.70 -21.02 1.70
N ILE A 435 -15.91 -19.94 1.81
CA ILE A 435 -16.37 -18.61 2.25
C ILE A 435 -17.40 -18.04 1.27
N GLY A 436 -17.17 -18.16 -0.04
CA GLY A 436 -18.08 -17.68 -1.08
C GLY A 436 -19.41 -18.44 -1.13
N LEU A 437 -19.44 -19.69 -0.66
CA LEU A 437 -20.59 -20.59 -0.64
C LEU A 437 -21.28 -20.72 0.73
N GLY A 438 -20.76 -20.09 1.78
CA GLY A 438 -21.28 -20.23 3.15
C GLY A 438 -21.12 -21.64 3.73
N LEU A 439 -20.06 -22.36 3.35
CA LEU A 439 -19.78 -23.73 3.80
C LEU A 439 -18.80 -23.73 4.97
N GLY A 440 -19.06 -24.55 5.99
CA GLY A 440 -18.13 -24.72 7.13
C GLY A 440 -18.16 -23.59 8.16
N THR A 441 -19.24 -22.79 8.21
CA THR A 441 -19.44 -21.69 9.17
C THR A 441 -20.36 -22.04 10.36
N ASN A 442 -20.47 -23.33 10.71
CA ASN A 442 -21.27 -23.81 11.86
C ASN A 442 -20.40 -24.33 12.99
#